data_AF-A0A3B1AWD9-F1
#
_entry.id   AF-A0A3B1AWD9-F1
#
_cell.length_a   1.000
_cell.length_b   1.000
_cell.length_c   1.000
_cell.angle_alpha   90.00
_cell.angle_beta   90.00
_cell.angle_gamma   90.00
#
_symmetry.space_group_name_H-M   'P 1'
#
loop_
_entity.id
_entity.type
_entity.pdbx_description
1 polymer ?
#
loop_
_entity_poly.entity_id
_entity_poly.type
_entity_poly.pdbx_seq_one_letter_code
_entity_poly.pdbx_strand_id
1 'polypeptide(L)'
;MPPSIMKIKLGEPGTQFLQRNHLDSRGNVDRQPAGLNFYEHRWGTAYPGTVYVENGAHSFEIQHVVSITGTENAEKLENGIYDFSIRALISQNRPTPHDEARIAFITLLQTLAQVGWKPAIPYDAPRLSGEQAFKYY
;
A
#
# COMPACT_ATOMS: atom_id res chain seq x y z
N MET A 1 0.10 -10.76 -20.61
CA MET A 1 -0.25 -11.55 -19.40
C MET A 1 -1.19 -10.71 -18.56
N PRO A 2 -2.28 -11.25 -17.99
CA PRO A 2 -3.10 -10.49 -17.07
C PRO A 2 -2.23 -10.01 -15.88
N PRO A 3 -2.47 -8.79 -15.37
CA PRO A 3 -1.71 -8.29 -14.22
C PRO A 3 -1.89 -9.26 -13.04
N SER A 4 -0.79 -9.66 -12.40
CA SER A 4 -0.85 -10.46 -11.19
C SER A 4 -1.47 -9.61 -10.08
N ILE A 5 -2.63 -10.06 -9.59
CA ILE A 5 -3.31 -9.45 -8.44
C ILE A 5 -2.67 -10.01 -7.18
N MET A 6 -2.08 -9.14 -6.38
CA MET A 6 -1.60 -9.46 -5.04
C MET A 6 -2.65 -9.04 -4.01
N LYS A 7 -3.04 -9.95 -3.13
CA LYS A 7 -3.99 -9.69 -2.05
C LYS A 7 -3.23 -9.40 -0.76
N ILE A 8 -3.55 -8.29 -0.12
CA ILE A 8 -2.96 -7.92 1.18
C ILE A 8 -4.03 -7.76 2.24
N LYS A 9 -3.66 -8.02 3.50
CA LYS A 9 -4.53 -7.91 4.66
C LYS A 9 -3.69 -7.60 5.89
N LEU A 10 -4.05 -6.55 6.62
CA LEU A 10 -3.39 -6.23 7.89
C LEU A 10 -3.69 -7.32 8.93
N GLY A 11 -2.69 -7.64 9.74
CA GLY A 11 -2.78 -8.68 10.75
C GLY A 11 -2.66 -10.12 10.21
N GLU A 12 -2.48 -10.29 8.89
CA GLU A 12 -2.19 -11.61 8.32
C GLU A 12 -0.75 -12.02 8.70
N PRO A 13 -0.53 -13.23 9.25
CA PRO A 13 0.82 -13.75 9.46
C PRO A 13 1.60 -13.78 8.15
N GLY A 14 2.87 -13.37 8.18
CA GLY A 14 3.64 -13.24 6.95
C GLY A 14 3.81 -14.54 6.15
N THR A 15 3.79 -15.70 6.82
CA THR A 15 3.77 -17.02 6.16
C THR A 15 2.50 -17.27 5.36
N GLN A 16 1.33 -16.83 5.86
CA GLN A 16 0.06 -16.91 5.15
C GLN A 16 0.02 -15.93 3.99
N PHE A 17 0.55 -14.72 4.17
CA PHE A 17 0.70 -13.73 3.11
C PHE A 17 1.50 -14.30 1.91
N LEU A 18 2.64 -14.94 2.17
CA LEU A 18 3.44 -15.59 1.12
C LEU A 18 2.67 -16.70 0.41
N GLN A 19 2.02 -17.58 1.18
CA GLN A 19 1.24 -18.69 0.63
C GLN A 19 0.09 -18.20 -0.26
N ARG A 20 -0.67 -17.21 0.22
CA ARG A 20 -1.83 -16.63 -0.48
C ARG A 20 -1.45 -15.98 -1.81
N ASN A 21 -0.26 -15.40 -1.88
CA ASN A 21 0.24 -14.70 -3.05
C ASN A 21 1.24 -15.53 -3.88
N HIS A 22 1.42 -16.81 -3.55
CA HIS A 22 2.34 -17.73 -4.23
C HIS A 22 3.78 -17.19 -4.32
N LEU A 23 4.24 -16.54 -3.25
CA LEU A 23 5.59 -15.97 -3.15
C LEU A 23 6.53 -16.93 -2.44
N ASP A 24 7.75 -17.09 -2.95
CA ASP A 24 8.81 -17.82 -2.25
C ASP A 24 9.49 -16.92 -1.22
N SER A 25 9.62 -17.44 0.01
CA SER A 25 10.36 -16.83 1.10
C SER A 25 11.80 -16.41 0.75
N ARG A 26 12.52 -17.16 -0.10
CA ARG A 26 13.95 -16.90 -0.37
C ARG A 26 14.19 -15.58 -1.12
N GLY A 27 13.22 -15.14 -1.92
CA GLY A 27 13.35 -13.93 -2.74
C GLY A 27 12.49 -12.76 -2.27
N ASN A 28 11.58 -13.00 -1.33
CA ASN A 28 10.55 -12.03 -0.94
C ASN A 28 10.53 -11.76 0.57
N VAL A 29 11.46 -12.35 1.33
CA VAL A 29 11.57 -12.08 2.77
C VAL A 29 12.98 -11.60 3.10
N ASP A 30 13.05 -10.41 3.67
CA ASP A 30 14.26 -9.87 4.28
C ASP A 30 14.09 -9.85 5.81
N ARG A 31 14.96 -10.56 6.52
CA ARG A 31 14.92 -10.64 7.99
C ARG A 31 16.04 -9.77 8.54
N GLN A 32 15.65 -8.68 9.20
CA GLN A 32 16.61 -7.75 9.77
C GLN A 32 16.99 -8.12 11.21
N PRO A 33 18.27 -7.98 11.61
CA PRO A 33 18.72 -8.21 12.97
C PRO A 33 18.01 -7.35 14.04
N ALA A 34 17.38 -6.24 13.63
CA ALA A 34 16.63 -5.34 14.51
C ALA A 34 15.22 -5.86 14.90
N GLY A 35 14.92 -7.14 14.64
CA GLY A 35 13.64 -7.75 15.03
C GLY A 35 12.49 -7.46 14.06
N LEU A 36 12.79 -7.21 12.79
CA LEU A 36 11.78 -6.95 11.75
C LEU A 36 11.90 -7.95 10.60
N ASN A 37 10.75 -8.42 10.11
CA ASN A 37 10.64 -9.15 8.85
C ASN A 37 9.98 -8.24 7.81
N PHE A 38 10.60 -8.14 6.64
CA PHE A 38 10.06 -7.44 5.48
C PHE A 38 9.64 -8.43 4.41
N TYR A 39 8.41 -8.28 3.92
CA TYR A 39 7.80 -9.09 2.88
C TYR A 39 7.70 -8.25 1.60
N GLU A 40 8.66 -8.41 0.70
CA GLU A 40 8.80 -7.57 -0.49
C GLU A 40 8.37 -8.30 -1.75
N HIS A 41 7.73 -7.57 -2.67
CA HIS A 41 7.57 -8.04 -4.05
C HIS A 41 7.71 -6.87 -5.03
N ARG A 42 8.36 -7.12 -6.17
CA ARG A 42 8.65 -6.10 -7.20
C ARG A 42 8.20 -6.57 -8.57
N TRP A 43 7.29 -5.82 -9.19
CA TRP A 43 6.84 -6.02 -10.57
C TRP A 43 7.69 -5.24 -11.58
N GLY A 44 8.26 -4.11 -11.17
CA GLY A 44 8.93 -3.16 -12.07
C GLY A 44 7.93 -2.30 -12.85
N THR A 45 8.46 -1.43 -13.72
CA THR A 45 7.64 -0.39 -14.39
C THR A 45 7.04 -0.83 -15.71
N ALA A 46 7.60 -1.85 -16.37
CA ALA A 46 7.12 -2.34 -17.67
C ALA A 46 5.85 -3.20 -17.54
N TYR A 47 5.73 -3.95 -16.44
CA TYR A 47 4.62 -4.87 -16.18
C TYR A 47 4.09 -4.69 -14.77
N PRO A 48 3.53 -3.51 -14.43
CA PRO A 48 3.09 -3.25 -13.07
C PRO A 48 1.90 -4.15 -12.69
N GLY A 49 1.85 -4.52 -11.41
CA GLY A 49 0.81 -5.36 -10.84
C GLY A 49 -0.42 -4.59 -10.37
N THR A 50 -1.33 -5.32 -9.75
CA THR A 50 -2.49 -4.77 -9.03
C THR A 50 -2.46 -5.29 -7.60
N VAL A 51 -2.74 -4.43 -6.62
CA VAL A 51 -2.89 -4.81 -5.23
C VAL A 51 -4.34 -4.69 -4.81
N TYR A 52 -4.91 -5.76 -4.28
CA TYR A 52 -6.20 -5.77 -3.63
C TYR A 52 -6.01 -5.69 -2.11
N VAL A 53 -6.45 -4.59 -1.51
CA VAL A 53 -6.40 -4.37 -0.07
C VAL A 53 -7.69 -4.92 0.55
N GLU A 54 -7.58 -6.02 1.29
CA GLU A 54 -8.72 -6.68 1.93
C GLU A 54 -8.99 -6.07 3.31
N ASN A 55 -10.14 -5.43 3.46
CA ASN A 55 -10.61 -4.88 4.73
C ASN A 55 -12.16 -4.91 4.83
N GLY A 56 -12.76 -6.07 4.53
CA GLY A 56 -14.22 -6.24 4.54
C GLY A 56 -14.92 -5.28 3.58
N ALA A 57 -15.92 -4.53 4.05
CA ALA A 57 -16.63 -3.53 3.25
C ALA A 57 -15.75 -2.34 2.83
N HIS A 58 -14.57 -2.18 3.44
CA HIS A 58 -13.60 -1.11 3.14
C HIS A 58 -12.49 -1.57 2.19
N SER A 59 -12.69 -2.69 1.48
CA SER A 59 -11.69 -3.20 0.54
C SER A 59 -11.61 -2.36 -0.73
N PHE A 60 -10.42 -2.27 -1.34
CA PHE A 60 -10.20 -1.51 -2.57
C PHE A 60 -9.00 -2.05 -3.36
N GLU A 61 -8.89 -1.61 -4.62
CA GLU A 61 -7.78 -1.97 -5.50
C GLU A 61 -6.88 -0.76 -5.80
N ILE A 62 -5.59 -1.04 -5.90
CA ILE A 62 -4.57 -0.10 -6.41
C ILE A 62 -3.99 -0.71 -7.67
N GLN A 63 -4.15 -0.01 -8.79
CA GLN A 63 -3.57 -0.41 -10.06
C GLN A 63 -2.16 0.14 -10.23
N HIS A 64 -1.45 -0.41 -11.22
CA HIS A 64 -0.11 0.04 -11.63
C HIS A 64 0.94 -0.02 -10.51
N VAL A 65 0.83 -0.99 -9.61
CA VAL A 65 1.76 -1.19 -8.50
C VAL A 65 3.10 -1.72 -9.02
N VAL A 66 4.19 -1.07 -8.63
CA VAL A 66 5.55 -1.47 -9.04
C VAL A 66 6.28 -2.23 -7.95
N SER A 67 5.95 -1.95 -6.68
CA SER A 67 6.52 -2.66 -5.54
C SER A 67 5.62 -2.55 -4.32
N ILE A 68 5.74 -3.53 -3.44
CA ILE A 68 5.12 -3.56 -2.13
C ILE A 68 6.10 -4.09 -1.10
N THR A 69 6.01 -3.58 0.12
CA THR A 69 6.73 -4.07 1.30
C THR A 69 5.75 -4.19 2.45
N GLY A 70 5.54 -5.40 2.97
CA GLY A 70 4.86 -5.65 4.24
C GLY A 70 5.86 -5.72 5.39
N THR A 71 5.53 -5.16 6.55
CA THR A 71 6.38 -5.18 7.74
C THR A 71 5.73 -5.97 8.87
N GLU A 72 6.46 -6.91 9.45
CA GLU A 72 6.07 -7.72 10.60
C GLU A 72 7.14 -7.61 11.70
N ASN A 73 6.71 -7.58 12.96
CA ASN A 73 7.61 -7.60 14.10
C ASN A 73 7.99 -9.07 14.40
N ALA A 74 9.28 -9.39 14.28
CA ALA A 74 9.78 -10.75 14.46
C ALA A 74 9.63 -11.28 15.89
N GLU A 75 9.50 -10.40 16.88
CA GLU A 75 9.25 -10.75 18.29
C GLU A 75 7.76 -10.90 18.62
N LYS A 76 6.87 -10.49 17.71
CA LYS A 76 5.41 -10.49 17.90
C LYS A 76 4.67 -10.97 16.65
N LEU A 77 5.03 -12.17 16.17
CA LEU A 77 4.49 -12.76 14.95
C LEU A 77 2.97 -12.96 14.99
N GLU A 78 2.38 -13.06 16.18
CA GLU A 78 0.94 -13.16 16.39
C GLU A 78 0.16 -11.92 15.92
N ASN A 79 0.83 -10.76 15.82
CA ASN A 79 0.22 -9.55 15.29
C ASN A 79 0.22 -9.51 13.75
N GLY A 80 0.96 -10.42 13.10
CA GLY A 80 1.13 -10.47 11.65
C GLY A 80 1.75 -9.20 11.05
N ILE A 81 1.57 -9.04 9.74
CA ILE A 81 2.01 -7.84 9.02
C ILE A 81 1.15 -6.66 9.44
N TYR A 82 1.77 -5.65 10.05
CA TYR A 82 1.08 -4.49 10.62
C TYR A 82 1.19 -3.22 9.76
N ASP A 83 2.08 -3.21 8.77
CA ASP A 83 2.26 -2.10 7.85
C ASP A 83 2.48 -2.60 6.42
N PHE A 84 1.94 -1.87 5.44
CA PHE A 84 2.21 -2.08 4.03
C PHE A 84 2.57 -0.76 3.36
N SER A 85 3.77 -0.72 2.77
CA SER A 85 4.20 0.34 1.88
C SER A 85 3.98 -0.08 0.42
N ILE A 86 3.18 0.69 -0.32
CA ILE A 86 2.83 0.40 -1.72
C ILE A 86 3.34 1.54 -2.60
N ARG A 87 4.08 1.20 -3.66
CA ARG A 87 4.47 2.16 -4.70
C ARG A 87 3.75 1.82 -5.99
N ALA A 88 3.08 2.80 -6.56
CA ALA A 88 2.34 2.67 -7.81
C ALA A 88 2.69 3.80 -8.79
N LEU A 89 2.51 3.52 -10.07
CA LEU A 89 2.54 4.54 -11.11
C LEU A 89 1.18 5.25 -11.16
N ILE A 90 1.21 6.53 -11.48
CA ILE A 90 0.00 7.31 -11.71
C ILE A 90 -0.72 6.80 -12.98
N SER A 91 0.03 6.52 -14.04
CA SER A 91 -0.46 5.83 -15.23
C SER A 91 0.67 5.04 -15.92
N GLN A 92 0.30 4.21 -16.90
CA GLN A 92 1.29 3.53 -17.75
C GLN A 92 1.90 4.45 -18.82
N ASN A 93 1.24 5.56 -19.15
CA ASN A 93 1.75 6.54 -20.10
C ASN A 93 2.89 7.34 -19.48
N ARG A 94 4.04 7.41 -20.16
CA ARG A 94 5.19 8.19 -19.73
C ARG A 94 5.71 9.10 -20.85
N PRO A 95 5.89 10.42 -20.59
CA PRO A 95 5.54 11.14 -19.37
C PRO A 95 4.01 11.25 -19.18
N THR A 96 3.54 11.21 -17.93
CA THR A 96 2.11 11.39 -17.62
C THR A 96 1.75 12.87 -17.68
N PRO A 97 0.77 13.29 -18.51
CA PRO A 97 0.27 14.66 -18.50
C PRO A 97 -0.26 15.07 -17.12
N HIS A 98 -0.11 16.33 -16.74
CA HIS A 98 -0.55 16.81 -15.42
C HIS A 98 -2.04 16.58 -15.15
N ASP A 99 -2.91 16.76 -16.16
CA ASP A 99 -4.34 16.55 -15.98
C ASP A 99 -4.71 15.07 -15.83
N GLU A 100 -4.05 14.18 -16.58
CA GLU A 100 -4.18 12.73 -16.41
C GLU A 100 -3.74 12.33 -14.99
N ALA A 101 -2.64 12.90 -14.50
CA ALA A 101 -2.16 12.65 -13.16
C ALA A 101 -3.13 13.12 -12.07
N ARG A 102 -3.72 14.31 -12.25
CA ARG A 102 -4.75 14.85 -11.36
C ARG A 102 -5.98 13.94 -11.33
N ILE A 103 -6.48 13.51 -12.48
CA ILE A 103 -7.66 12.64 -12.59
C ILE A 103 -7.40 11.30 -11.91
N ALA A 104 -6.25 10.66 -12.18
CA ALA A 104 -5.89 9.38 -11.58
C ALA A 104 -5.82 9.48 -10.04
N PHE A 105 -5.15 10.52 -9.53
CA PHE A 105 -5.03 10.74 -8.09
C PHE A 105 -6.38 11.00 -7.42
N ILE A 106 -7.23 11.88 -8.00
CA ILE A 106 -8.55 12.18 -7.44
C ILE A 106 -9.45 10.94 -7.48
N THR A 107 -9.39 10.15 -8.55
CA THR A 107 -10.14 8.89 -8.65
C THR A 107 -9.75 7.93 -7.53
N LEU A 108 -8.46 7.77 -7.23
CA LEU A 108 -8.01 6.94 -6.11
C LEU A 108 -8.59 7.43 -4.77
N LEU A 109 -8.51 8.74 -4.50
CA LEU A 109 -9.07 9.30 -3.27
C LEU A 109 -10.59 9.11 -3.17
N GLN A 110 -11.32 9.23 -4.29
CA GLN A 110 -12.75 9.00 -4.35
C GLN A 110 -13.09 7.53 -4.08
N THR A 111 -12.36 6.58 -4.67
CA THR A 111 -12.53 5.14 -4.40
C THR A 111 -12.36 4.84 -2.92
N LEU A 112 -11.30 5.37 -2.30
CA LEU A 112 -11.05 5.22 -0.87
C LEU A 112 -12.20 5.79 -0.03
N ALA A 113 -12.64 7.01 -0.34
CA ALA A 113 -13.74 7.66 0.39
C ALA A 113 -15.08 6.92 0.23
N GLN A 114 -15.38 6.40 -0.97
CA GLN A 114 -16.60 5.65 -1.25
C GLN A 114 -16.69 4.36 -0.44
N VAL A 115 -15.56 3.67 -0.25
CA VAL A 115 -15.50 2.48 0.62
C VAL A 115 -15.23 2.84 2.08
N GLY A 116 -15.37 4.11 2.47
CA GLY A 116 -15.41 4.55 3.88
C GLY A 116 -14.06 4.89 4.52
N TRP A 117 -12.95 4.92 3.76
CA TRP A 117 -11.68 5.42 4.29
C TRP A 117 -11.75 6.92 4.55
N LYS A 118 -11.08 7.33 5.62
CA LYS A 118 -10.96 8.74 6.02
C LYS A 118 -9.49 9.14 6.07
N PRO A 119 -9.16 10.39 5.75
CA PRO A 119 -7.80 10.88 5.94
C PRO A 119 -7.39 10.78 7.41
N ALA A 120 -6.26 10.12 7.67
CA ALA A 120 -5.58 10.24 8.95
C ALA A 120 -4.71 11.52 8.90
N ILE A 121 -5.08 12.53 9.67
CA ILE A 121 -4.31 13.77 9.81
C ILE A 121 -3.80 13.76 11.25
N PRO A 122 -2.51 13.51 11.48
CA PRO A 122 -1.99 13.47 12.83
C PRO A 122 -1.95 14.89 13.40
N TYR A 123 -2.19 15.01 14.69
CA TYR A 123 -2.36 16.29 15.37
C TYR A 123 -1.11 17.19 15.27
N ASP A 124 0.06 16.57 15.20
CA ASP A 124 1.39 17.18 15.13
C ASP A 124 1.84 17.55 13.70
N ALA A 125 1.06 17.18 12.66
CA ALA A 125 1.31 17.58 11.28
C ALA A 125 0.10 18.32 10.68
N PRO A 126 -0.23 19.52 11.18
CA PRO A 126 -1.33 20.31 10.65
C PRO A 126 -1.08 20.63 9.18
N ARG A 127 -2.12 20.43 8.34
CA ARG A 127 -2.07 20.71 6.90
C ARG A 127 -1.97 22.20 6.58
N LEU A 128 -2.37 23.04 7.53
CA LEU A 128 -2.30 24.48 7.47
C LEU A 128 -1.18 24.92 8.41
N SER A 129 -0.39 25.90 8.00
CA SER A 129 0.64 26.51 8.84
C SER A 129 0.19 27.88 9.36
N GLY A 130 0.83 28.35 10.44
CA GLY A 130 0.55 29.66 11.02
C GLY A 130 -0.88 29.79 11.57
N GLU A 131 -1.46 31.00 11.48
CA GLU A 131 -2.77 31.32 12.04
C GLU A 131 -3.91 30.43 11.49
N GLN A 132 -3.80 29.97 10.25
CA GLN A 132 -4.80 29.11 9.61
C GLN A 132 -4.89 27.74 10.28
N ALA A 133 -3.81 27.24 10.88
CA ALA A 133 -3.83 26.00 11.64
C ALA A 133 -4.79 26.08 12.84
N PHE A 134 -4.82 27.21 13.54
CA PHE A 134 -5.64 27.38 14.76
C PHE A 134 -7.12 27.63 14.46
N LYS A 135 -7.47 28.12 13.26
CA LYS A 135 -8.84 28.47 12.87
C LYS A 135 -9.68 27.29 12.41
N TYR A 136 -9.06 26.26 11.85
CA TYR A 136 -9.74 25.12 11.23
C TYR A 136 -9.41 23.79 11.91
N TYR A 137 -8.97 23.88 13.17
CA TYR A 137 -8.79 22.75 14.05
C TYR A 137 -10.12 22.31 14.67
#